data_AF-A0A8G2BMX9-F1
#
_entry.id   AF-A0A8G2BMX9-F1
#
_cell.length_a   1.000
_cell.length_b   1.000
_cell.length_c   1.000
_cell.angle_alpha   90.00
_cell.angle_beta   90.00
_cell.angle_gamma   90.00
#
_symmetry.space_group_name_H-M   'P 1'
#
loop_
_entity.id
_entity.type
_entity.pdbx_description
1 polymer ?
#
loop_
_entity_poly.entity_id
_entity_poly.type
_entity_poly.pdbx_seq_one_letter_code
_entity_poly.pdbx_strand_id
1 'polypeptide(L)' 'MADIFIGKAWHWGLLVIAFVLLGVVGVFYLHTYAFNLFTTICLAIGLVVVLAVVLTHKPGERITREPIEMPEE' A
#
# COMPACT_ATOMS: atom_id res chain seq x y z
N MET A 1 -21.67 8.70 5.11
CA MET A 1 -20.69 7.93 5.92
C MET A 1 -19.71 7.17 5.04
N ALA A 2 -19.41 7.64 3.82
CA ALA A 2 -18.51 6.97 2.88
C ALA A 2 -17.09 7.60 2.88
N ASP A 3 -16.92 8.76 3.52
CA ASP A 3 -15.73 9.62 3.35
C ASP A 3 -14.67 9.43 4.45
N ILE A 4 -14.65 8.27 5.14
CA ILE A 4 -13.62 8.00 6.17
C ILE A 4 -12.29 7.59 5.52
N PHE A 5 -12.33 7.02 4.31
CA PHE A 5 -11.14 6.54 3.64
C PHE A 5 -10.62 7.58 2.65
N ILE A 6 -9.44 8.13 2.93
CA ILE A 6 -8.67 8.91 1.94
C ILE A 6 -8.18 7.91 0.88
N GLY A 7 -8.99 7.69 -0.15
CA GLY A 7 -8.72 6.77 -1.27
C GLY A 7 -9.39 5.39 -1.18
N LYS A 8 -9.18 4.57 -2.21
CA LYS A 8 -9.83 3.25 -2.36
C LYS A 8 -9.55 2.33 -1.18
N ALA A 9 -10.59 1.73 -0.58
CA ALA A 9 -10.49 0.82 0.57
C ALA A 9 -9.50 -0.34 0.37
N TRP A 10 -9.30 -0.78 -0.89
CA TRP A 10 -8.29 -1.77 -1.25
C TRP A 10 -6.86 -1.38 -0.86
N HIS A 11 -6.48 -0.10 -0.98
CA HIS A 11 -5.15 0.38 -0.60
C HIS A 11 -4.92 0.27 0.92
N TRP A 12 -5.95 0.46 1.72
CA TRP A 12 -5.89 0.26 3.17
C TRP A 12 -5.69 -1.21 3.53
N GLY A 13 -6.29 -2.14 2.77
CA GLY A 13 -6.00 -3.57 2.88
C GLY A 13 -4.53 -3.90 2.59
N LEU A 14 -3.96 -3.33 1.52
CA LEU A 14 -2.53 -3.50 1.19
C LEU A 14 -1.62 -2.95 2.30
N LEU A 15 -2.00 -1.82 2.92
CA LEU A 15 -1.27 -1.25 4.05
C LEU A 15 -1.25 -2.18 5.26
N VAL A 16 -2.40 -2.76 5.63
CA VAL A 16 -2.48 -3.73 6.73
C VAL A 16 -1.59 -4.94 6.44
N ILE A 17 -1.64 -5.47 5.22
CA ILE A 17 -0.79 -6.60 4.80
C ILE A 17 0.69 -6.24 4.92
N ALA A 18 1.10 -5.09 4.40
CA ALA A 18 2.49 -4.62 4.48
C ALA A 18 2.94 -4.45 5.94
N PHE A 19 2.08 -3.90 6.80
CA PHE A 19 2.35 -3.75 8.23
C PHE A 19 2.58 -5.09 8.92
N VAL A 20 1.73 -6.09 8.66
CA VAL A 20 1.88 -7.44 9.22
C VAL A 20 3.20 -8.08 8.75
N LEU A 21 3.50 -8.02 7.45
CA LEU A 21 4.72 -8.61 6.91
C LEU A 21 5.98 -7.99 7.50
N LEU A 22 6.03 -6.65 7.60
CA LEU A 22 7.15 -5.95 8.22
C LEU A 22 7.24 -6.25 9.74
N GLY A 23 6.09 -6.38 10.41
CA GLY A 23 6.02 -6.79 11.81
C GLY A 23 6.65 -8.16 12.06
N VAL A 24 6.34 -9.15 11.21
CA VAL A 24 6.94 -10.49 11.27
C VAL A 24 8.46 -10.41 11.13
N VAL A 25 8.95 -9.66 10.14
CA VAL A 25 10.38 -9.45 9.92
C VAL A 25 11.06 -8.80 11.14
N GLY A 26 10.36 -7.89 11.81
CA GLY A 26 10.80 -7.25 13.06
C GLY A 26 10.86 -8.22 14.24
N VAL A 27 9.86 -9.09 14.42
CA VAL A 27 9.80 -10.11 15.49
C VAL A 27 10.98 -11.08 15.39
N PHE A 28 11.37 -11.43 14.17
CA PHE A 28 12.55 -12.26 13.94
C PHE A 28 13.86 -11.48 13.99
N TYR A 29 13.87 -10.16 14.25
CA TYR A 29 15.10 -9.36 14.27
C TYR A 29 15.97 -9.53 13.02
N LEU A 30 15.38 -9.83 11.86
CA LEU A 30 16.14 -10.08 10.62
C LEU A 30 17.05 -8.90 10.25
N HIS A 31 16.64 -7.70 10.64
CA HIS A 31 17.40 -6.46 10.46
C HIS A 31 18.73 -6.42 11.20
N THR A 32 18.94 -7.26 12.25
CA THR A 32 20.19 -7.26 13.04
C THR A 32 21.19 -8.31 12.58
N TYR A 33 20.74 -9.54 12.30
CA TYR A 33 21.64 -10.66 11.98
C TYR A 33 21.66 -11.06 10.50
N ALA A 34 20.68 -10.62 9.71
CA ALA A 34 20.56 -10.97 8.29
C ALA A 34 20.11 -9.77 7.44
N PHE A 35 20.87 -8.68 7.52
CA PHE A 35 20.51 -7.39 6.91
C PHE A 35 20.20 -7.48 5.41
N ASN A 36 21.00 -8.20 4.62
CA ASN A 36 20.74 -8.35 3.19
C ASN A 36 19.42 -9.07 2.90
N LEU A 37 19.07 -10.07 3.71
CA LEU A 37 17.80 -10.77 3.61
C LEU A 37 16.64 -9.85 3.99
N PHE A 38 16.79 -9.10 5.08
CA PHE A 38 15.85 -8.05 5.49
C PHE A 38 15.58 -7.06 4.35
N THR A 39 16.63 -6.47 3.78
CA THR A 39 16.50 -5.50 2.67
C THR A 39 15.82 -6.11 1.45
N THR A 40 16.18 -7.34 1.10
CA THR A 40 15.55 -8.06 -0.04
C THR A 40 14.06 -8.27 0.19
N ILE A 41 13.65 -8.66 1.42
CA ILE A 41 12.24 -8.82 1.77
C ILE A 41 11.51 -7.47 1.70
N CYS A 42 12.08 -6.38 2.22
CA CYS A 42 11.48 -5.06 2.14
C CYS A 42 11.26 -4.61 0.69
N LEU A 43 12.26 -4.81 -0.18
CA LEU A 43 12.13 -4.49 -1.61
C LEU A 43 11.07 -5.35 -2.30
N ALA A 44 11.01 -6.66 -1.99
CA ALA A 44 10.01 -7.55 -2.55
C ALA A 44 8.58 -7.15 -2.13
N ILE A 45 8.37 -6.81 -0.85
CA ILE A 45 7.08 -6.31 -0.36
C ILE A 45 6.70 -5.02 -1.09
N GLY A 46 7.63 -4.06 -1.19
CA GLY A 46 7.41 -2.80 -1.89
C GLY A 46 7.02 -3.02 -3.36
N LEU A 47 7.75 -3.89 -4.07
CA LEU A 47 7.46 -4.23 -5.45
C LEU A 47 6.07 -4.85 -5.61
N VAL A 48 5.70 -5.81 -4.75
CA VAL A 48 4.39 -6.46 -4.78
C VAL A 48 3.27 -5.45 -4.54
N VAL A 49 3.43 -4.54 -3.58
CA VAL A 49 2.43 -3.49 -3.30
C VAL A 49 2.29 -2.56 -4.50
N VAL A 50 3.40 -2.09 -5.08
CA VAL A 50 3.36 -1.23 -6.28
C VAL A 50 2.69 -1.94 -7.44
N LEU A 51 3.05 -3.20 -7.72
CA LEU A 51 2.42 -4.00 -8.78
C LEU A 51 0.92 -4.18 -8.52
N ALA A 52 0.51 -4.46 -7.28
CA ALA A 52 -0.89 -4.58 -6.92
C ALA A 52 -1.65 -3.30 -7.21
N VAL A 53 -1.09 -2.12 -6.87
CA VAL A 53 -1.71 -0.82 -7.19
C VAL A 53 -1.79 -0.62 -8.70
N VAL A 54 -0.69 -0.81 -9.45
CA VAL A 54 -0.65 -0.57 -10.89
C VAL A 54 -1.62 -1.48 -11.64
N LEU A 55 -1.71 -2.76 -11.27
CA LEU A 55 -2.58 -3.73 -11.93
C LEU A 55 -4.06 -3.56 -11.56
N THR A 56 -4.36 -3.01 -10.38
CA THR A 56 -5.75 -2.76 -9.95
C THR A 56 -6.25 -1.35 -10.25
N HIS A 57 -5.36 -0.50 -10.77
CA HIS A 57 -5.69 0.84 -11.20
C HIS A 57 -6.50 0.83 -12.49
N LYS A 58 -7.63 1.54 -12.51
CA LYS A 58 -8.41 1.76 -13.75
C LYS A 58 -7.97 3.07 -14.42
N PRO A 59 -7.75 3.09 -15.75
CA PRO A 59 -7.40 4.32 -16.46
C PRO A 59 -8.52 5.37 -16.26
N GLY A 60 -8.14 6.54 -15.75
CA GLY A 60 -9.07 7.63 -15.41
C GLY A 60 -9.37 7.79 -13.92
N GLU A 61 -9.00 6.82 -13.06
CA GLU A 61 -9.03 7.01 -11.61
C GLU A 61 -7.94 8.01 -11.18
N ARG A 62 -8.29 8.95 -10.30
CA ARG A 62 -7.31 9.74 -9.57
C ARG A 62 -6.98 9.01 -8.27
N ILE A 63 -5.75 8.50 -8.16
CA ILE A 63 -5.30 7.72 -6.99
C ILE A 63 -5.35 8.56 -5.69
N THR A 64 -5.20 9.89 -5.80
CA THR A 64 -5.04 10.81 -4.66
C THR A 64 -6.20 11.78 -4.44
N ARG A 65 -7.25 11.77 -5.28
CA ARG A 65 -8.41 12.67 -5.17
C ARG A 65 -9.66 12.04 -5.80
N GLU A 66 -10.79 12.06 -5.09
CA GLU A 66 -12.09 11.89 -5.74
C GLU A 66 -12.37 13.08 -6.69
N PRO A 67 -13.18 12.89 -7.76
CA PRO A 67 -13.63 14.01 -8.57
C PRO A 67 -14.40 14.98 -7.67
N ILE A 68 -13.95 16.23 -7.60
CA ILE A 68 -14.75 17.28 -6.97
C ILE A 68 -15.89 17.55 -7.96
N GLU A 69 -17.11 17.15 -7.63
CA GLU A 69 -18.30 17.60 -8.35
C GLU A 69 -18.31 19.13 -8.30
N MET A 70 -18.07 19.77 -9.44
CA MET A 70 -18.26 21.22 -9.53
C MET A 70 -19.77 21.45 -9.53
N PRO A 71 -20.31 22.32 -8.65
CA PRO A 71 -21.72 22.69 -8.70
C PRO A 71 -22.04 23.23 -10.10
N GLU A 72 -23.05 22.66 -10.75
CA GLU A 72 -23.60 23.24 -11.98
C GLU A 72 -24.12 24.65 -11.65
N GLU A 73 -23.61 25.66 -12.36
CA GLU A 73 -24.06 27.07 -12.25
C GLU A 73 -25.51 27.25 -12.70
#